data_AF-A0A6A8QFT5-F1
#
_entry.id   AF-A0A6A8QFT5-F1
#
_cell.length_a   1.000
_cell.length_b   1.000
_cell.length_c   1.000
_cell.angle_alpha   90.00
_cell.angle_beta   90.00
_cell.angle_gamma   90.00
#
_symmetry.space_group_name_H-M   'P 1'
#
loop_
_entity.id
_entity.type
_entity.pdbx_description
1 polymer ?
#
loop_
_entity_poly.entity_id
_entity_poly.type
_entity_poly.pdbx_seq_one_letter_code
_entity_poly.pdbx_strand_id
1 'polypeptide(L)'
;MTLEIAGSPAGAQAPEGPAATTTTTETPSLRYELPEPEQEITTGEGKPTPQTPEDDTEEVDYEGSKYRVPKALKDAFLRQSDYTQKTQAVAAQRKALEPQQAEIAERAKADDAHLDRMATIKLLDHQLGGMPQTPQQWAQLEQQDPARAASLFRQMQQIQGVRADLARQAQQYQQDRAAEQQRETAKAAQDAVRVLKEKIPDFGEQTLRDVEKFAVEAFGVTPEQVRGVVDPMVWLLGYRLMKAEAAVKGQIAAATAKPASEVKPVPQVSKGTGAKSTTDLADSDSDEVWLEKRNAQLAARRRR
;
A
#
# COMPACT_ATOMS: atom_id res chain seq x y z
N MET A 1 -29.51 10.54 38.38
CA MET A 1 -29.06 9.20 38.81
C MET A 1 -27.56 9.29 39.04
N THR A 2 -27.22 9.64 40.27
CA THR A 2 -25.86 9.81 40.79
C THR A 2 -25.70 8.76 41.87
N LEU A 3 -24.69 7.90 41.77
CA LEU A 3 -24.27 7.06 42.88
C LEU A 3 -22.81 7.36 43.19
N GLU A 4 -22.65 8.02 44.33
CA GLU A 4 -21.44 8.18 45.10
C GLU A 4 -21.67 7.34 46.37
N ILE A 5 -20.80 6.36 46.68
CA ILE A 5 -20.70 5.78 48.03
C ILE A 5 -19.21 5.58 48.34
N ALA A 6 -18.82 6.15 49.48
CA ALA A 6 -17.49 6.19 50.07
C ALA A 6 -17.17 4.96 50.94
N GLY A 7 -15.87 4.62 51.00
CA GLY A 7 -15.04 4.53 52.23
C GLY A 7 -15.21 3.41 53.28
N SER A 8 -14.25 2.45 53.30
CA SER A 8 -13.33 2.01 54.40
C SER A 8 -13.86 1.48 55.78
N PRO A 9 -13.02 0.92 56.70
CA PRO A 9 -11.80 0.06 56.62
C PRO A 9 -11.68 -1.04 57.74
N ALA A 10 -10.69 -1.96 57.67
CA ALA A 10 -10.04 -2.69 58.80
C ALA A 10 -8.84 -3.50 58.25
N GLY A 11 -7.56 -3.37 58.64
CA GLY A 11 -6.92 -3.56 59.97
C GLY A 11 -6.58 -5.05 60.17
N ALA A 12 -5.35 -5.58 60.33
CA ALA A 12 -4.06 -5.03 60.74
C ALA A 12 -2.90 -6.02 60.39
N GLN A 13 -1.67 -5.49 60.44
CA GLN A 13 -0.42 -6.03 61.03
C GLN A 13 0.83 -5.99 60.11
N ALA A 14 1.84 -5.27 60.60
CA ALA A 14 3.18 -5.01 60.04
C ALA A 14 4.24 -5.86 60.80
N PRO A 15 5.59 -5.66 60.67
CA PRO A 15 6.47 -5.09 59.63
C PRO A 15 7.66 -6.05 59.29
N GLU A 16 8.50 -5.71 58.30
CA GLU A 16 9.99 -5.83 58.29
C GLU A 16 10.52 -5.82 56.84
N GLY A 17 11.39 -4.84 56.52
CA GLY A 17 12.31 -4.92 55.36
C GLY A 17 13.65 -5.55 55.79
N PRO A 18 14.74 -5.48 55.00
CA PRO A 18 14.89 -4.92 53.66
C PRO A 18 15.62 -5.87 52.68
N ALA A 19 15.30 -5.87 51.39
CA ALA A 19 16.23 -6.39 50.38
C ALA A 19 15.92 -5.82 48.99
N ALA A 20 16.88 -5.08 48.45
CA ALA A 20 16.96 -4.74 47.05
C ALA A 20 16.88 -6.02 46.21
N THR A 21 15.90 -6.12 45.33
CA THR A 21 15.89 -7.14 44.28
C THR A 21 15.63 -6.44 42.96
N THR A 22 16.71 -6.24 42.22
CA THR A 22 16.73 -5.96 40.80
C THR A 22 16.06 -7.12 40.06
N THR A 23 14.80 -6.93 39.64
CA THR A 23 14.17 -7.83 38.66
C THR A 23 14.65 -7.46 37.27
N THR A 24 15.77 -8.06 36.88
CA THR A 24 16.17 -8.22 35.49
C THR A 24 15.22 -9.22 34.85
N THR A 25 14.38 -8.76 33.93
CA THR A 25 13.58 -9.63 33.08
C THR A 25 14.51 -10.40 32.14
N GLU A 26 14.67 -11.69 32.44
CA GLU A 26 15.29 -12.69 31.57
C GLU A 26 14.62 -12.69 30.19
N THR A 27 15.43 -12.40 29.18
CA THR A 27 15.13 -12.76 27.79
C THR A 27 15.48 -14.24 27.65
N PRO A 28 14.59 -15.11 27.15
CA PRO A 28 14.91 -16.53 27.00
C PRO A 28 15.94 -16.68 25.87
N SER A 29 17.20 -16.82 26.24
CA SER A 29 18.26 -17.24 25.31
C SER A 29 18.00 -18.71 24.94
N LEU A 30 17.48 -18.94 23.73
CA LEU A 30 17.47 -20.24 23.09
C LEU A 30 18.93 -20.72 22.97
N ARG A 31 19.33 -21.57 23.91
CA ARG A 31 20.60 -22.30 23.88
C ARG A 31 20.49 -23.35 22.79
N TYR A 32 21.12 -23.11 21.64
CA TYR A 32 21.38 -24.16 20.67
C TYR A 32 22.53 -25.01 21.21
N GLU A 33 22.23 -26.25 21.55
CA GLU A 33 23.18 -27.29 21.89
C GLU A 33 23.91 -27.71 20.61
N LEU A 34 25.23 -27.52 20.58
CA LEU A 34 26.10 -27.92 19.50
C LEU A 34 26.52 -29.38 19.78
N PRO A 35 26.36 -30.34 18.85
CA PRO A 35 26.83 -31.70 19.10
C PRO A 35 28.37 -31.73 19.08
N GLU A 36 28.97 -32.28 20.13
CA GLU A 36 30.40 -32.63 20.19
C GLU A 36 30.73 -33.72 19.14
N PRO A 37 31.91 -33.67 18.49
CA PRO A 37 32.36 -34.76 17.65
C PRO A 37 33.03 -35.84 18.52
N GLU A 38 32.42 -37.03 18.59
CA GLU A 38 33.09 -38.25 19.05
C GLU A 38 34.18 -38.64 18.05
N GLN A 39 35.43 -38.67 18.51
CA GLN A 39 36.56 -39.22 17.77
C GLN A 39 36.76 -40.69 18.19
N GLU A 40 36.32 -41.62 17.34
CA GLU A 40 36.79 -43.02 17.40
C GLU A 40 38.05 -43.17 16.56
N ILE A 41 39.19 -43.34 17.23
CA ILE A 41 40.44 -43.83 16.66
C ILE A 41 40.44 -45.36 16.79
N THR A 42 40.41 -46.07 15.66
CA THR A 42 40.76 -47.49 15.59
C THR A 42 41.93 -47.69 14.63
N THR A 43 43.03 -48.22 15.17
CA THR A 43 44.21 -48.66 14.43
C THR A 43 44.14 -50.18 14.31
N GLY A 44 44.24 -50.71 13.09
CA GLY A 44 44.35 -52.15 12.82
C GLY A 44 44.93 -52.41 11.44
N GLU A 45 46.14 -52.97 11.42
CA GLU A 45 46.94 -53.34 10.24
C GLU A 45 46.26 -54.36 9.29
N GLY A 46 46.50 -54.20 7.98
CA GLY A 46 46.14 -55.19 6.96
C GLY A 46 46.67 -54.87 5.55
N LYS A 47 47.84 -55.45 5.22
CA LYS A 47 48.48 -55.79 3.91
C LYS A 47 48.01 -55.14 2.57
N PRO A 48 48.93 -54.71 1.68
CA PRO A 48 48.59 -53.90 0.50
C PRO A 48 48.09 -54.75 -0.68
N THR A 49 47.05 -54.28 -1.36
CA THR A 49 46.66 -54.71 -2.70
C THR A 49 46.61 -53.47 -3.58
N PRO A 50 47.24 -53.46 -4.77
CA PRO A 50 47.32 -52.26 -5.59
C PRO A 50 45.98 -52.07 -6.31
N GLN A 51 45.22 -51.06 -5.90
CA GLN A 51 44.11 -50.54 -6.69
C GLN A 51 44.31 -49.03 -6.86
N THR A 52 44.30 -48.64 -8.13
CA THR A 52 44.34 -47.32 -8.73
C THR A 52 43.74 -46.21 -7.84
N PRO A 53 44.41 -45.06 -7.65
CA PRO A 53 43.76 -43.92 -7.01
C PRO A 53 42.72 -43.39 -8.00
N GLU A 54 41.44 -43.66 -7.75
CA GLU A 54 40.40 -42.77 -8.23
C GLU A 54 40.63 -41.42 -7.54
N ASP A 55 40.71 -40.40 -8.39
CA ASP A 55 41.08 -39.03 -8.09
C ASP A 55 40.00 -38.38 -7.22
N ASP A 56 40.06 -38.56 -5.90
CA ASP A 56 39.09 -38.00 -4.94
C ASP A 56 39.39 -36.51 -4.63
N THR A 57 39.76 -35.78 -5.69
CA THR A 57 40.02 -34.34 -5.68
C THR A 57 39.01 -33.63 -6.58
N GLU A 58 38.40 -32.56 -6.05
CA GLU A 58 37.45 -31.73 -6.79
C GLU A 58 38.01 -30.31 -6.96
N GLU A 59 37.70 -29.70 -8.11
CA GLU A 59 38.13 -28.33 -8.40
C GLU A 59 37.28 -27.33 -7.62
N VAL A 60 37.93 -26.52 -6.80
CA VAL A 60 37.36 -25.37 -6.11
C VAL A 60 38.03 -24.11 -6.65
N ASP A 61 37.22 -23.14 -7.05
CA ASP A 61 37.69 -21.82 -7.47
C ASP A 61 37.88 -20.95 -6.22
N TYR A 62 39.12 -20.56 -5.91
CA TYR A 62 39.47 -19.70 -4.78
C TYR A 62 40.34 -18.54 -5.26
N GLU A 63 39.93 -17.30 -5.00
CA GLU A 63 40.61 -16.08 -5.44
C GLU A 63 40.94 -16.02 -6.96
N GLY A 64 40.06 -16.59 -7.79
CA GLY A 64 40.20 -16.57 -9.25
C GLY A 64 41.17 -17.60 -9.83
N SER A 65 41.60 -18.58 -9.02
CA SER A 65 42.39 -19.73 -9.46
C SER A 65 41.72 -21.04 -9.05
N LYS A 66 41.73 -22.03 -9.96
CA LYS A 66 41.17 -23.36 -9.73
C LYS A 66 42.18 -24.26 -9.01
N TYR A 67 41.81 -24.73 -7.83
CA TYR A 67 42.61 -25.67 -7.04
C TYR A 67 41.90 -27.01 -6.93
N ARG A 68 42.61 -28.11 -7.21
CA ARG A 68 42.15 -29.46 -6.88
C ARG A 68 42.38 -29.70 -5.40
N VAL A 69 41.29 -29.73 -4.63
CA VAL A 69 41.32 -29.98 -3.19
C VAL A 69 40.64 -31.32 -2.89
N PRO A 70 41.13 -32.08 -1.90
CA PRO A 70 40.44 -33.27 -1.41
C PRO A 70 38.99 -32.93 -1.04
N LYS A 71 38.06 -33.86 -1.32
CA LYS A 71 36.61 -33.67 -1.11
C LYS A 71 36.24 -33.15 0.28
N ALA A 72 36.98 -33.53 1.32
CA ALA A 72 36.79 -33.08 2.70
C ALA A 72 37.05 -31.58 2.94
N LEU A 73 37.90 -30.94 2.14
CA LEU A 73 38.27 -29.52 2.29
C LEU A 73 37.40 -28.58 1.45
N LYS A 74 36.78 -29.09 0.37
CA LYS A 74 35.85 -28.32 -0.46
C LYS A 74 34.70 -27.72 0.34
N ASP A 75 34.11 -28.51 1.24
CA ASP A 75 33.02 -28.04 2.10
C ASP A 75 33.46 -26.92 3.04
N ALA A 76 34.71 -26.94 3.52
CA ALA A 76 35.26 -25.87 4.35
C ALA A 76 35.45 -24.58 3.54
N PHE A 77 35.99 -24.67 2.32
CA PHE A 77 36.15 -23.51 1.43
C PHE A 77 34.81 -22.91 0.99
N LEU A 78 33.83 -23.74 0.64
CA LEU A 78 32.49 -23.29 0.23
C LEU A 78 31.75 -22.62 1.39
N ARG A 79 31.87 -23.15 2.61
CA ARG A 79 31.33 -22.51 3.83
C ARG A 79 32.00 -21.16 4.11
N GLN A 80 33.31 -21.05 3.88
CA GLN A 80 34.04 -19.79 4.09
C GLN A 80 33.66 -18.72 3.05
N SER A 81 33.48 -19.09 1.78
CA SER A 81 33.00 -18.17 0.74
C SER A 81 31.57 -17.71 1.02
N ASP A 82 30.68 -18.62 1.41
CA ASP A 82 29.30 -18.29 1.78
C ASP A 82 29.25 -17.39 3.01
N TYR A 83 30.07 -17.66 4.02
CA TYR A 83 30.15 -16.83 5.22
C TYR A 83 30.66 -15.42 4.89
N THR A 84 31.65 -15.32 4.01
CA THR A 84 32.19 -14.03 3.56
C THR A 84 31.14 -13.25 2.78
N GLN A 85 30.47 -13.88 1.82
CA GLN A 85 29.39 -13.26 1.05
C GLN A 85 28.21 -12.86 1.94
N LYS A 86 27.78 -13.71 2.88
CA LYS A 86 26.72 -13.40 3.84
C LYS A 86 27.11 -12.26 4.77
N THR A 87 28.35 -12.23 5.27
CA THR A 87 28.83 -11.15 6.13
C THR A 87 28.89 -9.83 5.35
N GLN A 88 29.34 -9.85 4.10
CA GLN A 88 29.32 -8.70 3.21
C GLN A 88 27.88 -8.24 2.91
N ALA A 89 26.95 -9.17 2.67
CA ALA A 89 25.54 -8.86 2.43
C ALA A 89 24.87 -8.24 3.66
N VAL A 90 25.13 -8.76 4.87
CA VAL A 90 24.64 -8.20 6.13
C VAL A 90 25.25 -6.83 6.39
N ALA A 91 26.54 -6.65 6.13
CA ALA A 91 27.20 -5.34 6.25
C ALA A 91 26.62 -4.32 5.27
N ALA A 92 26.35 -4.72 4.01
CA ALA A 92 25.71 -3.89 3.01
C ALA A 92 24.27 -3.51 3.41
N GLN A 93 23.50 -4.47 3.92
CA GLN A 93 22.14 -4.20 4.39
C GLN A 93 22.12 -3.24 5.59
N ARG A 94 23.02 -3.42 6.56
CA ARG A 94 23.16 -2.48 7.68
C ARG A 94 23.52 -1.08 7.21
N LYS A 95 24.48 -0.97 6.29
CA LYS A 95 24.90 0.31 5.71
C LYS A 95 23.78 0.99 4.92
N ALA A 96 22.86 0.24 4.31
CA ALA A 96 21.71 0.78 3.62
C ALA A 96 20.60 1.27 4.58
N LEU A 97 20.46 0.64 5.75
CA LEU A 97 19.42 0.98 6.75
C LEU A 97 19.85 2.09 7.72
N GLU A 98 21.14 2.19 8.03
CA GLU A 98 21.71 3.22 8.91
C GLU A 98 21.28 4.66 8.55
N PRO A 99 21.34 5.13 7.29
CA PRO A 99 20.91 6.50 6.96
C PRO A 99 19.42 6.71 7.20
N GLN A 100 18.58 5.69 6.95
CA GLN A 100 17.13 5.79 7.19
C GLN A 100 16.83 5.89 8.68
N GLN A 101 17.52 5.09 9.51
CA GLN A 101 17.37 5.16 10.96
C GLN A 101 17.85 6.50 11.51
N ALA A 102 18.98 7.00 11.02
CA ALA A 102 19.49 8.32 11.39
C ALA A 102 18.51 9.43 11.02
N GLU A 103 17.93 9.40 9.82
CA GLU A 103 16.94 10.39 9.37
C GLU A 103 15.68 10.37 10.24
N ILE A 104 15.14 9.19 10.56
CA ILE A 104 13.98 9.04 11.44
C ILE A 104 14.29 9.56 12.85
N ALA A 105 15.48 9.25 13.38
CA ALA A 105 15.89 9.69 14.71
C ALA A 105 16.06 11.22 14.77
N GLU A 106 16.68 11.83 13.76
CA GLU A 106 16.81 13.29 13.67
C GLU A 106 15.44 13.96 13.52
N ARG A 107 14.54 13.37 12.72
CA ARG A 107 13.15 13.84 12.57
C ARG A 107 12.40 13.82 13.90
N ALA A 108 12.51 12.72 14.65
CA ALA A 108 11.89 12.57 15.97
C ALA A 108 12.44 13.60 16.97
N LYS A 109 13.75 13.79 17.03
CA LYS A 109 14.37 14.82 17.89
C LYS A 109 13.87 16.24 17.56
N ALA A 110 13.73 16.54 16.27
CA ALA A 110 13.25 17.85 15.83
C ALA A 110 11.78 18.08 16.20
N ASP A 111 10.94 17.03 16.05
CA ASP A 111 9.54 17.03 16.46
C ASP A 111 9.41 17.18 18.00
N ASP A 112 10.20 16.45 18.79
CA ASP A 112 10.23 16.57 20.26
C ASP A 112 10.68 17.97 20.71
N ALA A 113 11.73 18.52 20.10
CA ALA A 113 12.19 19.87 20.40
C ALA A 113 11.11 20.91 20.06
N HIS A 114 10.33 20.72 18.99
CA HIS A 114 9.19 21.59 18.71
C HIS A 114 8.10 21.48 19.78
N LEU A 115 7.76 20.28 20.24
CA LEU A 115 6.78 20.10 21.32
C LEU A 115 7.23 20.77 22.62
N ASP A 116 8.50 20.64 22.98
CA ASP A 116 9.07 21.29 24.16
C ASP A 116 9.02 22.83 24.08
N ARG A 117 9.34 23.40 22.91
CA ARG A 117 9.17 24.86 22.66
C ARG A 117 7.72 25.29 22.86
N MET A 118 6.76 24.53 22.32
CA MET A 118 5.33 24.84 22.46
C MET A 118 4.86 24.74 23.91
N ALA A 119 5.33 23.73 24.65
CA ALA A 119 5.04 23.59 26.08
C ALA A 119 5.63 24.76 26.88
N THR A 120 6.87 25.15 26.58
CA THR A 120 7.54 26.30 27.20
C THR A 120 6.78 27.60 26.92
N ILE A 121 6.32 27.82 25.68
CA ILE A 121 5.50 28.99 25.35
C ILE A 121 4.22 29.03 26.20
N LYS A 122 3.52 27.91 26.34
CA LYS A 122 2.31 27.82 27.19
C LYS A 122 2.61 28.11 28.66
N LEU A 123 3.76 27.65 29.17
CA LEU A 123 4.20 27.96 30.53
C LEU A 123 4.47 29.46 30.70
N LEU A 124 5.16 30.08 29.74
CA LEU A 124 5.41 31.52 29.75
C LEU A 124 4.12 32.33 29.64
N ASP A 125 3.14 31.86 28.85
CA ASP A 125 1.81 32.46 28.76
C ASP A 125 1.07 32.43 30.11
N HIS A 126 1.16 31.31 30.83
CA HIS A 126 0.61 31.21 32.17
C HIS A 126 1.31 32.16 33.17
N GLN A 127 2.63 32.29 33.11
CA GLN A 127 3.38 33.24 33.93
C GLN A 127 2.99 34.69 33.63
N LEU A 128 2.84 35.04 32.35
CA LEU A 128 2.37 36.36 31.93
C LEU A 128 0.95 36.62 32.42
N GLY A 129 0.05 35.63 32.36
CA GLY A 129 -1.33 35.75 32.84
C GLY A 129 -1.45 36.07 34.34
N GLY A 130 -0.47 35.69 35.15
CA GLY A 130 -0.39 36.02 36.57
C GLY A 130 0.14 37.43 36.89
N MET A 131 0.63 38.16 35.89
CA MET A 131 1.16 39.52 36.05
C MET A 131 0.08 40.58 35.79
N PRO A 132 0.27 41.83 36.26
CA PRO A 132 -0.63 42.93 35.92
C PRO A 132 -0.76 43.09 34.40
N GLN A 133 -1.99 43.03 33.88
CA GLN A 133 -2.26 43.07 32.43
C GLN A 133 -2.66 44.45 31.94
N THR A 134 -3.18 45.30 32.82
CA THR A 134 -3.71 46.62 32.44
C THR A 134 -2.86 47.75 32.99
N PRO A 135 -2.80 48.91 32.29
CA PRO A 135 -2.09 50.08 32.80
C PRO A 135 -2.55 50.53 34.19
N GLN A 136 -3.83 50.32 34.52
CA GLN A 136 -4.41 50.65 35.82
C GLN A 136 -3.84 49.77 36.95
N GLN A 137 -3.70 48.47 36.71
CA GLN A 137 -3.11 47.55 37.69
C GLN A 137 -1.63 47.88 37.93
N TRP A 138 -0.89 48.24 36.87
CA TRP A 138 0.49 48.72 36.99
C TRP A 138 0.59 50.02 37.78
N ALA A 139 -0.26 51.00 37.51
CA ALA A 139 -0.28 52.27 38.24
C ALA A 139 -0.61 52.08 39.73
N GLN A 140 -1.55 51.19 40.06
CA GLN A 140 -1.86 50.84 41.46
C GLN A 140 -0.68 50.15 42.15
N LEU A 141 -0.01 49.22 41.46
CA LEU A 141 1.15 48.53 42.02
C LEU A 141 2.32 49.48 42.22
N GLU A 142 2.57 50.40 41.29
CA GLU A 142 3.64 51.40 41.39
C GLU A 142 3.41 52.38 42.56
N GLN A 143 2.15 52.75 42.82
CA GLN A 143 1.79 53.57 43.98
C GLN A 143 1.96 52.84 45.32
N GLN A 144 1.73 51.52 45.36
CA GLN A 144 1.85 50.70 46.56
C GLN A 144 3.30 50.27 46.83
N ASP A 145 4.01 49.83 45.79
CA ASP A 145 5.37 49.31 45.84
C ASP A 145 6.09 49.51 44.48
N PRO A 146 6.80 50.64 44.31
CA PRO A 146 7.49 50.96 43.05
C PRO A 146 8.66 50.01 42.76
N ALA A 147 9.31 49.47 43.79
CA ALA A 147 10.42 48.54 43.60
C ALA A 147 9.93 47.21 43.02
N ARG A 148 8.81 46.69 43.53
CA ARG A 148 8.16 45.49 43.01
C ARG A 148 7.60 45.69 41.61
N ALA A 149 6.98 46.84 41.34
CA ALA A 149 6.51 47.18 39.99
C ALA A 149 7.66 47.15 38.96
N ALA A 150 8.78 47.80 39.27
CA ALA A 150 9.96 47.80 38.39
C ALA A 150 10.54 46.39 38.18
N SER A 151 10.55 45.54 39.21
CA SER A 151 11.02 44.16 39.11
C SER A 151 10.12 43.30 38.22
N LEU A 152 8.80 43.35 38.43
CA LEU A 152 7.83 42.61 37.63
C LEU A 152 7.82 43.08 36.18
N PHE A 153 7.98 44.39 35.94
CA PHE A 153 8.07 44.91 34.58
C PHE A 153 9.30 44.36 33.84
N ARG A 154 10.48 44.33 34.48
CA ARG A 154 11.67 43.71 33.89
C ARG A 154 11.47 42.22 33.60
N GLN A 155 10.85 41.49 34.54
CA GLN A 155 10.54 40.08 34.35
C GLN A 155 9.58 39.86 33.18
N MET A 156 8.53 40.65 33.09
CA MET A 156 7.57 40.63 31.98
C MET A 156 8.27 40.86 30.64
N GLN A 157 9.14 41.85 30.53
CA GLN A 157 9.92 42.12 29.31
C GLN A 157 10.81 40.94 28.92
N GLN A 158 11.49 40.32 29.88
CA GLN A 158 12.30 39.12 29.63
C GLN A 158 11.46 37.95 29.12
N ILE A 159 10.34 37.66 29.79
CA ILE A 159 9.44 36.58 29.38
C ILE A 159 8.86 36.84 27.98
N GLN A 160 8.45 38.08 27.68
CA GLN A 160 7.95 38.45 26.36
C GLN A 160 9.01 38.28 25.28
N GLY A 161 10.27 38.64 25.55
CA GLY A 161 11.39 38.43 24.63
C GLY A 161 11.60 36.95 24.32
N VAL A 162 11.77 36.13 25.35
CA VAL A 162 11.99 34.67 25.19
C VAL A 162 10.80 34.01 24.49
N ARG A 163 9.58 34.39 24.85
CA ARG A 163 8.37 33.89 24.20
C ARG A 163 8.33 34.23 22.71
N ALA A 164 8.66 35.47 22.34
CA ALA A 164 8.69 35.90 20.96
C ALA A 164 9.74 35.13 20.14
N ASP A 165 10.91 34.88 20.74
CA ASP A 165 11.96 34.05 20.12
C ASP A 165 11.50 32.61 19.88
N LEU A 166 10.93 31.96 20.89
CA LEU A 166 10.40 30.61 20.77
C LEU A 166 9.26 30.53 19.75
N ALA A 167 8.38 31.52 19.71
CA ALA A 167 7.26 31.57 18.76
C ALA A 167 7.77 31.67 17.32
N ARG A 168 8.81 32.48 17.07
CA ARG A 168 9.45 32.55 15.75
C ARG A 168 10.07 31.22 15.34
N GLN A 169 10.78 30.56 16.25
CA GLN A 169 11.39 29.25 15.97
C GLN A 169 10.33 28.18 15.67
N ALA A 170 9.23 28.15 16.42
CA ALA A 170 8.14 27.22 16.18
C ALA A 170 7.46 27.47 14.83
N GLN A 171 7.25 28.74 14.47
CA GLN A 171 6.68 29.10 13.19
C GLN A 171 7.60 28.73 12.02
N GLN A 172 8.92 28.93 12.16
CA GLN A 172 9.91 28.48 11.17
C GLN A 172 9.86 26.96 11.00
N TYR A 173 9.85 26.21 12.11
CA TYR A 173 9.74 24.75 12.08
C TYR A 173 8.51 24.28 11.29
N GLN A 174 7.34 24.91 11.53
CA GLN A 174 6.13 24.54 10.81
C GLN A 174 6.22 24.83 9.30
N GLN A 175 6.84 25.94 8.92
CA GLN A 175 7.06 26.27 7.51
C GLN A 175 8.00 25.26 6.84
N ASP A 176 9.10 24.92 7.50
CA ASP A 176 10.07 23.94 6.99
C ASP A 176 9.43 22.57 6.84
N ARG A 177 8.60 22.15 7.81
CA ARG A 177 7.85 20.88 7.74
C ARG A 177 6.83 20.86 6.61
N ALA A 178 6.10 21.95 6.41
CA ALA A 178 5.15 22.05 5.32
C ALA A 178 5.87 22.00 3.96
N ALA A 179 7.00 22.70 3.83
CA ALA A 179 7.81 22.67 2.61
C ALA A 179 8.40 21.29 2.33
N GLU A 180 8.88 20.58 3.35
CA GLU A 180 9.43 19.23 3.19
C GLU A 180 8.34 18.23 2.78
N GLN A 181 7.16 18.28 3.39
CA GLN A 181 6.02 17.46 2.98
C GLN A 181 5.60 17.73 1.53
N GLN A 182 5.64 18.99 1.08
CA GLN A 182 5.35 19.34 -0.32
C GLN A 182 6.40 18.75 -1.28
N ARG A 183 7.67 18.71 -0.88
CA ARG A 183 8.75 18.11 -1.68
C ARG A 183 8.64 16.59 -1.72
N GLU A 184 8.41 15.94 -0.58
CA GLU A 184 8.19 14.49 -0.47
C GLU A 184 7.01 14.05 -1.33
N THR A 185 5.88 14.75 -1.26
CA THR A 185 4.68 14.45 -2.06
C THR A 185 4.91 14.69 -3.55
N ALA A 186 5.58 15.77 -3.94
CA ALA A 186 5.92 16.04 -5.35
C ALA A 186 6.87 14.96 -5.91
N LYS A 187 7.88 14.55 -5.14
CA LYS A 187 8.81 13.49 -5.53
C LYS A 187 8.09 12.14 -5.66
N ALA A 188 7.25 11.80 -4.69
CA ALA A 188 6.44 10.59 -4.73
C ALA A 188 5.48 10.59 -5.95
N ALA A 189 4.90 11.72 -6.31
CA ALA A 189 4.06 11.84 -7.50
C ALA A 189 4.86 11.66 -8.80
N GLN A 190 6.07 12.20 -8.90
CA GLN A 190 6.96 11.99 -10.04
C GLN A 190 7.36 10.52 -10.19
N ASP A 191 7.76 9.89 -9.08
CA ASP A 191 8.10 8.47 -9.04
C ASP A 191 6.89 7.60 -9.42
N ALA A 192 5.69 7.96 -8.94
CA ALA A 192 4.45 7.28 -9.30
C ALA A 192 4.16 7.35 -10.80
N VAL A 193 4.29 8.53 -11.41
CA VAL A 193 4.11 8.70 -12.86
C VAL A 193 5.13 7.88 -13.65
N ARG A 194 6.40 7.79 -13.19
CA ARG A 194 7.42 6.94 -13.83
C ARG A 194 7.00 5.47 -13.81
N VAL A 195 6.61 4.95 -12.65
CA VAL A 195 6.19 3.54 -12.49
C VAL A 195 4.94 3.23 -13.33
N LEU A 196 3.99 4.16 -13.39
CA LEU A 196 2.76 4.00 -14.18
C LEU A 196 3.07 3.96 -15.68
N LYS A 197 3.96 4.82 -16.19
CA LYS A 197 4.40 4.78 -17.60
C LYS A 197 5.11 3.49 -17.98
N GLU A 198 5.87 2.89 -17.08
CA GLU A 198 6.53 1.60 -17.33
C GLU A 198 5.54 0.43 -17.40
N LYS A 199 4.44 0.48 -16.63
CA LYS A 199 3.50 -0.63 -16.47
C LYS A 199 2.23 -0.52 -17.31
N ILE A 200 1.87 0.69 -17.75
CA ILE A 200 0.64 0.98 -18.50
C ILE A 200 1.02 1.52 -19.89
N PRO A 201 0.67 0.81 -20.98
CA PRO A 201 0.83 1.32 -22.33
C PRO A 201 0.02 2.61 -22.54
N ASP A 202 0.58 3.58 -23.26
CA ASP A 202 -0.04 4.86 -23.58
C ASP A 202 -0.53 5.65 -22.34
N PHE A 203 0.13 5.46 -21.20
CA PHE A 203 -0.22 6.17 -19.97
C PHE A 203 -0.06 7.68 -20.14
N GLY A 204 -1.18 8.40 -20.03
CA GLY A 204 -1.24 9.85 -20.11
C GLY A 204 -2.46 10.42 -19.40
N GLU A 205 -2.75 11.68 -19.68
CA GLU A 205 -3.84 12.41 -19.03
C GLU A 205 -5.22 11.81 -19.31
N GLN A 206 -5.43 11.23 -20.50
CA GLN A 206 -6.67 10.56 -20.85
C GLN A 206 -6.89 9.30 -19.99
N THR A 207 -5.85 8.48 -19.82
CA THR A 207 -5.92 7.28 -18.98
C THR A 207 -6.24 7.63 -17.53
N LEU A 208 -5.66 8.72 -17.02
CA LEU A 208 -5.96 9.23 -15.68
C LEU A 208 -7.43 9.62 -15.55
N ARG A 209 -7.97 10.38 -16.52
CA ARG A 209 -9.38 10.79 -16.53
C ARG A 209 -10.33 9.60 -16.64
N ASP A 210 -9.99 8.60 -17.45
CA ASP A 210 -10.80 7.39 -17.61
C ASP A 210 -10.83 6.58 -16.31
N VAL A 211 -9.68 6.42 -15.64
CA VAL A 211 -9.58 5.73 -14.35
C VAL A 211 -10.27 6.53 -13.24
N GLU A 212 -10.15 7.85 -13.22
CA GLU A 212 -10.86 8.73 -12.29
C GLU A 212 -12.38 8.58 -12.45
N LYS A 213 -12.89 8.67 -13.69
CA LYS A 213 -14.30 8.49 -13.99
C LYS A 213 -14.80 7.10 -13.58
N PHE A 214 -14.04 6.06 -13.92
CA PHE A 214 -14.35 4.69 -13.50
C PHE A 214 -14.40 4.56 -11.97
N ALA A 215 -13.45 5.16 -11.25
CA ALA A 215 -13.42 5.09 -9.80
C ALA A 215 -14.66 5.75 -9.18
N VAL A 216 -15.06 6.92 -9.67
CA VAL A 216 -16.27 7.63 -9.23
C VAL A 216 -17.53 6.80 -9.53
N GLU A 217 -17.65 6.25 -10.74
CA GLU A 217 -18.84 5.48 -11.17
C GLU A 217 -18.96 4.12 -10.47
N ALA A 218 -17.84 3.40 -10.27
CA ALA A 218 -17.83 2.05 -9.71
C ALA A 218 -17.82 2.03 -8.17
N PHE A 219 -17.15 3.00 -7.53
CA PHE A 219 -16.92 2.99 -6.08
C PHE A 219 -17.57 4.16 -5.32
N GLY A 220 -18.13 5.15 -6.02
CA GLY A 220 -18.76 6.32 -5.38
C GLY A 220 -17.77 7.22 -4.64
N VAL A 221 -16.47 7.15 -4.98
CA VAL A 221 -15.44 8.04 -4.43
C VAL A 221 -15.53 9.42 -5.08
N THR A 222 -15.12 10.46 -4.36
CA THR A 222 -15.08 11.83 -4.90
C THR A 222 -13.86 12.05 -5.79
N PRO A 223 -13.93 12.95 -6.80
CA PRO A 223 -12.79 13.30 -7.65
C PRO A 223 -11.56 13.77 -6.85
N GLU A 224 -11.78 14.53 -5.77
CA GLU A 224 -10.74 15.04 -4.89
C GLU A 224 -10.02 13.92 -4.15
N GLN A 225 -10.75 12.90 -3.69
CA GLN A 225 -10.16 11.72 -3.05
C GLN A 225 -9.29 10.95 -4.01
N VAL A 226 -9.72 10.79 -5.27
CA VAL A 226 -8.94 10.06 -6.29
C VAL A 226 -7.66 10.82 -6.65
N ARG A 227 -7.75 12.14 -6.84
CA ARG A 227 -6.58 12.98 -7.16
C ARG A 227 -5.59 13.14 -6.01
N GLY A 228 -6.06 13.00 -4.77
CA GLY A 228 -5.21 13.00 -3.58
C GLY A 228 -4.34 11.74 -3.44
N VAL A 229 -4.61 10.68 -4.21
CA VAL A 229 -3.84 9.44 -4.14
C VAL A 229 -2.54 9.56 -4.94
N VAL A 230 -1.41 9.58 -4.23
CA VAL A 230 -0.07 9.59 -4.82
C VAL A 230 0.45 8.18 -5.11
N ASP A 231 -0.12 7.14 -4.48
CA ASP A 231 0.37 5.77 -4.59
C ASP A 231 0.15 5.19 -6.02
N PRO A 232 1.22 4.83 -6.75
CA PRO A 232 1.11 4.26 -8.09
C PRO A 232 0.40 2.90 -8.13
N MET A 233 0.41 2.12 -7.05
CA MET A 233 -0.27 0.83 -7.03
C MET A 233 -1.79 1.00 -7.10
N VAL A 234 -2.34 2.01 -6.43
CA VAL A 234 -3.79 2.28 -6.48
C VAL A 234 -4.22 2.63 -7.89
N TRP A 235 -3.47 3.51 -8.57
CA TRP A 235 -3.72 3.86 -9.98
C TRP A 235 -3.59 2.68 -10.92
N LEU A 236 -2.58 1.82 -10.73
CA LEU A 236 -2.40 0.61 -11.53
C LEU A 236 -3.55 -0.39 -11.33
N LEU A 237 -4.01 -0.56 -10.09
CA LEU A 237 -5.13 -1.45 -9.76
C LEU A 237 -6.42 -0.94 -10.39
N GLY A 238 -6.69 0.37 -10.28
CA GLY A 238 -7.84 1.02 -10.90
C GLY A 238 -7.85 0.84 -12.42
N TYR A 239 -6.71 1.07 -13.08
CA TYR A 239 -6.55 0.86 -14.52
C TYR A 239 -6.83 -0.60 -14.93
N ARG A 240 -6.24 -1.56 -14.20
CA ARG A 240 -6.42 -2.99 -14.51
C ARG A 240 -7.86 -3.43 -14.31
N LEU A 241 -8.51 -2.95 -13.25
CA LEU A 241 -9.90 -3.27 -12.98
C LEU A 241 -10.82 -2.70 -14.06
N MET A 242 -10.62 -1.44 -14.46
CA MET A 242 -11.35 -0.80 -15.55
C MET A 242 -11.24 -1.62 -16.85
N LYS A 243 -10.02 -2.08 -17.20
CA LYS A 243 -9.80 -2.93 -18.38
C LYS A 243 -10.45 -4.30 -18.24
N ALA A 244 -10.42 -4.91 -17.06
CA ALA A 244 -11.06 -6.20 -16.80
C ALA A 244 -12.58 -6.11 -16.95
N GLU A 245 -13.22 -5.08 -16.39
CA GLU A 245 -14.66 -4.88 -16.56
C GLU A 245 -15.05 -4.61 -18.01
N ALA A 246 -14.28 -3.80 -18.74
CA ALA A 246 -14.51 -3.56 -20.15
C ALA A 246 -14.39 -4.85 -20.97
N ALA A 247 -13.42 -5.70 -20.65
CA ALA A 247 -13.25 -7.00 -21.30
C ALA A 247 -14.43 -7.94 -21.01
N VAL A 248 -14.89 -8.03 -19.76
CA VAL A 248 -16.06 -8.84 -19.38
C VAL A 248 -17.33 -8.34 -20.08
N LYS A 249 -17.57 -7.02 -20.09
CA LYS A 249 -18.71 -6.42 -20.81
C LYS A 249 -18.63 -6.72 -22.32
N GLY A 250 -17.44 -6.64 -22.92
CA GLY A 250 -17.21 -6.98 -24.32
C GLY A 250 -17.46 -8.46 -24.64
N GLN A 251 -17.03 -9.37 -23.75
CA GLN A 251 -17.30 -10.81 -23.90
C GLN A 251 -18.79 -11.13 -23.80
N ILE A 252 -19.51 -10.52 -22.84
CA ILE A 252 -20.96 -10.67 -22.70
C ILE A 252 -21.65 -10.13 -23.96
N ALA A 253 -21.27 -8.94 -24.43
CA ALA A 253 -21.83 -8.35 -25.64
C ALA A 253 -21.60 -9.24 -26.87
N ALA A 254 -20.38 -9.77 -27.05
CA ALA A 254 -20.04 -10.69 -28.14
C ALA A 254 -20.79 -12.03 -28.04
N ALA A 255 -21.01 -12.57 -26.84
CA ALA A 255 -21.80 -13.79 -26.64
C ALA A 255 -23.30 -13.58 -26.91
N THR A 256 -23.82 -12.37 -26.66
CA THR A 256 -25.23 -12.00 -26.95
C THR A 256 -25.45 -11.54 -28.39
N ALA A 257 -24.39 -11.17 -29.11
CA ALA A 257 -24.44 -10.86 -30.53
C ALA A 257 -24.68 -12.15 -31.33
N LYS A 258 -25.93 -12.42 -31.67
CA LYS A 258 -26.35 -13.53 -32.51
C LYS A 258 -25.53 -13.50 -33.82
N PRO A 259 -24.89 -14.61 -34.25
CA PRO A 259 -24.15 -14.60 -35.51
C PRO A 259 -25.13 -14.22 -36.62
N ALA A 260 -24.80 -13.18 -37.37
CA ALA A 260 -25.54 -12.86 -38.58
C ALA A 260 -25.40 -14.06 -39.52
N SER A 261 -26.43 -14.90 -39.55
CA SER A 261 -26.52 -15.97 -40.53
C SER A 261 -26.47 -15.31 -41.90
N GLU A 262 -25.40 -15.57 -42.63
CA GLU A 262 -25.25 -15.16 -44.01
C GLU A 262 -26.31 -15.94 -44.81
N VAL A 263 -27.53 -15.40 -44.86
CA VAL A 263 -28.60 -15.95 -45.69
C VAL A 263 -28.20 -15.66 -47.12
N LYS A 264 -27.59 -16.66 -47.77
CA LYS A 264 -27.47 -16.66 -49.24
C LYS A 264 -28.88 -16.47 -49.80
N PRO A 265 -29.11 -15.45 -50.67
CA PRO A 265 -30.44 -15.23 -51.22
C PRO A 265 -30.88 -16.46 -52.00
N VAL A 266 -32.06 -16.97 -51.65
CA VAL A 266 -32.74 -18.03 -52.41
C VAL A 266 -32.89 -17.54 -53.86
N PRO A 267 -32.48 -18.32 -54.87
CA PRO A 267 -32.67 -17.91 -56.26
C PRO A 267 -34.16 -17.75 -56.53
N GLN A 268 -34.57 -16.54 -56.92
CA GLN A 268 -35.96 -16.26 -57.29
C GLN A 268 -36.31 -17.11 -58.51
N VAL A 269 -37.34 -17.95 -58.37
CA VAL A 269 -37.90 -18.72 -59.48
C VAL A 269 -38.51 -17.74 -60.48
N SER A 270 -37.91 -17.66 -61.66
CA SER A 270 -38.42 -16.89 -62.79
C SER A 270 -39.84 -17.32 -63.14
N LYS A 271 -40.76 -16.35 -63.27
CA LYS A 271 -42.10 -16.50 -63.85
C LYS A 271 -42.00 -17.22 -65.21
N GLY A 272 -42.27 -18.52 -65.20
CA GLY A 272 -42.57 -19.30 -66.40
C GLY A 272 -44.02 -19.06 -66.81
N THR A 273 -44.18 -18.49 -68.01
CA THR A 273 -45.42 -18.23 -68.71
C THR A 273 -46.29 -19.49 -68.88
N GLY A 274 -47.60 -19.37 -68.62
CA GLY A 274 -48.60 -20.15 -69.35
C GLY A 274 -49.34 -21.26 -68.60
N ALA A 275 -50.11 -20.92 -67.56
CA ALA A 275 -51.34 -21.63 -67.27
C ALA A 275 -52.46 -20.60 -67.11
N LYS A 276 -53.45 -20.61 -68.02
CA LYS A 276 -54.65 -19.77 -67.91
C LYS A 276 -55.38 -20.14 -66.61
N SER A 277 -55.18 -19.36 -65.55
CA SER A 277 -56.06 -19.40 -64.39
C SER A 277 -57.41 -18.84 -64.83
N THR A 278 -58.45 -19.67 -64.81
CA THR A 278 -59.83 -19.23 -65.01
C THR A 278 -60.22 -18.35 -63.81
N THR A 279 -60.16 -17.04 -64.01
CA THR A 279 -60.53 -15.97 -63.05
C THR A 279 -62.04 -15.94 -62.81
N ASP A 280 -62.61 -16.99 -62.23
CA ASP A 280 -64.05 -17.03 -61.90
C ASP A 280 -64.34 -17.52 -60.47
N LEU A 281 -63.30 -17.74 -59.66
CA LEU A 281 -63.43 -18.03 -58.23
C LEU A 281 -62.71 -16.90 -57.48
N ALA A 282 -63.47 -15.94 -56.95
CA ALA A 282 -62.93 -14.84 -56.17
C ALA A 282 -63.03 -15.18 -54.68
N ASP A 283 -62.00 -14.86 -53.90
CA ASP A 283 -61.97 -15.05 -52.45
C ASP A 283 -62.96 -14.15 -51.69
N SER A 284 -63.66 -13.25 -52.40
CA SER A 284 -64.73 -12.41 -51.87
C SER A 284 -66.13 -13.01 -51.99
N ASP A 285 -66.28 -14.17 -52.66
CA ASP A 285 -67.56 -14.88 -52.74
C ASP A 285 -67.84 -15.59 -51.41
N SER A 286 -69.12 -15.66 -51.00
CA SER A 286 -69.51 -16.49 -49.85
C SER A 286 -69.31 -17.98 -50.14
N ASP A 287 -69.06 -18.78 -49.11
CA ASP A 287 -68.74 -20.21 -49.22
C ASP A 287 -69.73 -21.00 -50.09
N GLU A 288 -71.02 -20.70 -50.00
CA GLU A 288 -72.07 -21.34 -50.82
C GLU A 288 -71.93 -21.02 -52.31
N VAL A 289 -71.74 -19.74 -52.65
CA VAL A 289 -71.57 -19.26 -54.03
C VAL A 289 -70.27 -19.81 -54.62
N TRP A 290 -69.22 -19.88 -53.81
CA TRP A 290 -67.95 -20.45 -54.21
C TRP A 290 -68.09 -21.95 -54.52
N LEU A 291 -68.78 -22.71 -53.66
CA LEU A 291 -69.01 -24.15 -53.86
C LEU A 291 -69.85 -24.42 -55.10
N GLU A 292 -70.87 -23.60 -55.37
CA GLU A 292 -71.70 -23.73 -56.57
C GLU A 292 -70.88 -23.50 -57.85
N LYS A 293 -70.10 -22.41 -57.89
CA LYS A 293 -69.18 -22.11 -59.01
C LYS A 293 -68.12 -23.20 -59.19
N ARG A 294 -67.61 -23.76 -58.08
CA ARG A 294 -66.64 -24.85 -58.10
C ARG A 294 -67.25 -26.15 -58.65
N ASN A 295 -68.45 -26.50 -58.21
CA ASN A 295 -69.18 -27.66 -58.70
C ASN A 295 -69.55 -27.52 -60.19
N ALA A 296 -69.95 -26.33 -60.63
CA ALA A 296 -70.20 -26.03 -62.04
C ALA A 296 -68.93 -26.19 -62.89
N GLN A 297 -67.76 -25.71 -62.41
CA GLN A 297 -66.47 -25.94 -63.06
C GLN A 297 -66.15 -27.43 -63.20
N LEU A 298 -66.35 -28.21 -62.13
CA LEU A 298 -66.09 -29.65 -62.14
C LEU A 298 -67.03 -30.39 -63.10
N ALA A 299 -68.30 -30.00 -63.15
CA ALA A 299 -69.28 -30.57 -64.08
C ALA A 299 -68.95 -30.25 -65.55
N ALA A 300 -68.57 -29.01 -65.86
CA ALA A 300 -68.15 -28.60 -67.20
C ALA A 300 -66.88 -29.32 -67.66
N ARG A 301 -65.97 -29.63 -66.72
CA ARG A 301 -64.73 -30.37 -66.99
C ARG A 301 -64.97 -31.87 -67.18
N ARG A 302 -66.03 -32.43 -66.60
CA ARG A 302 -66.45 -33.84 -66.79
C ARG A 302 -67.24 -34.06 -68.10
N ARG A 303 -67.74 -33.00 -68.73
CA ARG A 303 -68.43 -33.05 -70.04
C ARG A 303 -67.50 -32.77 -71.24
N ARG A 304 -66.19 -32.64 -71.01
CA ARG A 304 -65.16 -32.52 -72.05
C ARG A 304 -64.33 -33.79 -72.15
#